data_AF-A0A8B8NCM9-F1
#
_entry.id   AF-A0A8B8NCM9-F1
#
_cell.length_a   1.000
_cell.length_b   1.000
_cell.length_c   1.000
_cell.angle_alpha   90.00
_cell.angle_beta   90.00
_cell.angle_gamma   90.00
#
_symmetry.space_group_name_H-M   'P 1'
#
loop_
_entity.id
_entity.type
_entity.pdbx_description
1 polymer ?
#
loop_
_entity_poly.entity_id
_entity_poly.type
_entity_poly.pdbx_seq_one_letter_code
_entity_poly.pdbx_strand_id
1 'polypeptide(L)'
;MCGSVNIGHLEAVVHILRHLSVAGVSRVCKPIPLLPASGKVPRTDSGSKFAHVDIVCTLKGNPVWVVVSDRNPNYVIWHNGHKGKGLRLRIQQVVAAAQFSPTLKPSSIILFFSRGVTDSILKKIVDDFWAVKYKMEADFPLSIVAFLEEMEGEWINIVARSYQESVALEIKVDNFEKPARDPEWGAGESILGAAEAENPDGNVNLNYPTTFDTLISGLSPPMKGKDMASAKTREVLCGGDLINFDTTALIALVSDISNGGAEELLNVAESELRQQFKGNLPFVIAQANSELRKPILPDLGAIIWGKNGMICESVLSEFKELVAMYGGTKEKRRADQMLKWLIVVSDNPSDRMIGLPTTRKLAEKNKVIFGTGDYWHVPSLTANMAFVRAVSQTGMSLHTIEHRPRALIGN
;
A
#
# COMPACT_ATOMS: atom_id res chain seq x y z
N MET A 1 7.61 -2.61 29.80
CA MET A 1 9.09 -2.74 29.77
C MET A 1 9.56 -2.22 28.43
N CYS A 2 10.17 -1.03 28.39
CA CYS A 2 10.95 -0.59 27.25
C CYS A 2 12.02 -1.65 26.99
N GLY A 3 12.01 -2.30 25.84
CA GLY A 3 13.26 -2.83 25.31
C GLY A 3 14.19 -1.63 25.15
N SER A 4 15.41 -1.70 25.67
CA SER A 4 16.41 -0.68 25.43
C SER A 4 16.55 -0.51 23.91
N VAL A 5 15.99 0.56 23.37
CA VAL A 5 16.16 0.95 21.99
C VAL A 5 17.63 1.34 21.86
N ASN A 6 18.46 0.42 21.41
CA ASN A 6 19.87 0.70 21.16
C ASN A 6 20.00 1.29 19.74
N ILE A 7 21.10 2.01 19.50
CA ILE A 7 21.33 2.68 18.21
C ILE A 7 21.25 1.70 17.03
N GLY A 8 21.80 0.49 17.19
CA GLY A 8 21.76 -0.54 16.15
C GLY A 8 20.36 -1.04 15.80
N HIS A 9 19.41 -1.07 16.76
CA HIS A 9 18.02 -1.38 16.47
C HIS A 9 17.34 -0.25 15.69
N LEU A 10 17.60 1.02 16.03
CA LEU A 10 17.08 2.16 15.27
C LEU A 10 17.64 2.21 13.86
N GLU A 11 18.94 1.97 13.69
CA GLU A 11 19.58 1.85 12.37
C GLU A 11 18.90 0.78 11.52
N ALA A 12 18.62 -0.39 12.11
CA ALA A 12 17.94 -1.49 11.43
C ALA A 12 16.50 -1.12 11.03
N VAL A 13 15.75 -0.43 11.90
CA VAL A 13 14.42 0.08 11.58
C VAL A 13 14.48 1.07 10.41
N VAL A 14 15.42 2.04 10.44
CA VAL A 14 15.59 3.02 9.35
C VAL A 14 16.01 2.33 8.05
N HIS A 15 16.87 1.32 8.11
CA HIS A 15 17.27 0.53 6.94
C HIS A 15 16.06 -0.12 6.26
N ILE A 16 15.16 -0.75 7.03
CA ILE A 16 13.94 -1.36 6.48
C ILE A 16 13.01 -0.30 5.89
N LEU A 17 12.83 0.83 6.57
CA LEU A 17 11.97 1.93 6.11
C LEU A 17 12.46 2.57 4.80
N ARG A 18 13.75 2.43 4.46
CA ARG A 18 14.33 2.93 3.21
C ARG A 18 14.22 1.94 2.05
N HIS A 19 13.76 0.72 2.30
CA HIS A 19 13.59 -0.27 1.23
C HIS A 19 12.45 0.15 0.30
N LEU A 20 12.69 0.13 -1.02
CA LEU A 20 11.78 0.66 -2.05
C LEU A 20 10.35 0.12 -1.97
N SER A 21 10.21 -1.15 -1.61
CA SER A 21 8.91 -1.80 -1.53
C SER A 21 8.09 -1.45 -0.27
N VAL A 22 8.67 -0.72 0.70
CA VAL A 22 7.97 -0.32 1.93
C VAL A 22 7.20 0.97 1.69
N ALA A 23 5.87 0.87 1.77
CA ALA A 23 4.95 1.99 1.66
C ALA A 23 3.99 2.02 2.85
N GLY A 24 3.22 3.11 2.98
CA GLY A 24 2.12 3.18 3.96
C GLY A 24 2.56 2.85 5.39
N VAL A 25 3.59 3.50 5.91
CA VAL A 25 4.03 3.26 7.30
C VAL A 25 3.07 3.96 8.25
N SER A 26 2.34 3.21 9.07
CA SER A 26 1.33 3.77 10.00
C SER A 26 1.78 3.74 11.46
N ARG A 27 2.71 2.85 11.82
CA ARG A 27 3.25 2.72 13.18
C ARG A 27 4.74 2.39 13.13
N VAL A 28 5.51 3.05 13.98
CA VAL A 28 6.94 2.77 14.20
C VAL A 28 7.19 2.65 15.71
N CYS A 29 7.76 1.54 16.15
CA CYS A 29 8.12 1.20 17.53
C CYS A 29 6.98 1.39 18.55
N LYS A 30 5.73 1.12 18.14
CA LYS A 30 4.54 1.24 19.01
C LYS A 30 3.98 -0.15 19.35
N PRO A 31 3.74 -0.47 20.64
CA PRO A 31 3.16 -1.75 21.03
C PRO A 31 1.73 -1.91 20.49
N ILE A 32 1.37 -3.16 20.18
CA ILE A 32 0.02 -3.54 19.77
C ILE A 32 -0.67 -4.25 20.94
N PRO A 33 -1.88 -3.83 21.35
CA PRO A 33 -2.61 -4.48 22.43
C PRO A 33 -2.99 -5.90 22.04
N LEU A 34 -2.76 -6.87 22.93
CA LEU A 34 -3.34 -8.20 22.83
C LEU A 34 -4.77 -8.11 23.35
N LEU A 35 -5.78 -8.15 22.47
CA LEU A 35 -7.17 -8.22 22.90
C LEU A 35 -7.41 -9.57 23.60
N PRO A 36 -8.15 -9.62 24.71
CA PRO A 36 -8.74 -10.88 25.17
C PRO A 36 -9.87 -11.25 24.21
N ALA A 37 -9.87 -12.49 23.71
CA ALA A 37 -11.10 -13.09 23.22
C ALA A 37 -12.18 -12.92 24.30
N SER A 38 -13.38 -12.50 23.90
CA SER A 38 -14.58 -12.39 24.75
C SER A 38 -14.61 -13.42 25.88
N GLY A 39 -14.74 -12.96 27.13
CA GLY A 39 -14.99 -13.82 28.29
C GLY A 39 -14.14 -13.47 29.50
N LYS A 40 -14.78 -13.28 30.65
CA LYS A 40 -14.16 -13.04 31.96
C LYS A 40 -13.01 -14.03 32.21
N VAL A 41 -11.82 -13.56 32.59
CA VAL A 41 -10.71 -14.41 33.08
C VAL A 41 -10.21 -13.90 34.44
N PRO A 42 -9.96 -14.79 35.42
CA PRO A 42 -9.42 -14.43 36.73
C PRO A 42 -7.99 -13.87 36.62
N ARG A 43 -7.65 -12.96 37.53
CA ARG A 43 -6.30 -12.43 37.71
C ARG A 43 -5.31 -13.58 37.92
N THR A 44 -4.43 -13.82 36.95
CA THR A 44 -3.15 -14.52 37.13
C THR A 44 -2.06 -13.74 36.41
N ASP A 45 -0.90 -13.69 37.05
CA ASP A 45 0.13 -12.67 36.88
C ASP A 45 1.05 -12.83 35.63
N SER A 46 1.55 -11.68 35.17
CA SER A 46 2.82 -11.46 34.44
C SER A 46 2.95 -11.71 32.92
N GLY A 47 1.86 -11.96 32.18
CA GLY A 47 1.88 -11.95 30.71
C GLY A 47 1.84 -10.51 30.15
N SER A 48 2.86 -10.06 29.41
CA SER A 48 2.83 -8.73 28.75
C SER A 48 1.55 -8.58 27.90
N LYS A 49 0.70 -7.60 28.25
CA LYS A 49 -0.58 -7.29 27.60
C LYS A 49 -0.47 -6.75 26.16
N PHE A 50 0.75 -6.75 25.62
CA PHE A 50 1.08 -6.13 24.36
C PHE A 50 2.06 -7.03 23.60
N ALA A 51 1.86 -7.12 22.29
CA ALA A 51 2.83 -7.60 21.33
C ALA A 51 3.70 -6.43 20.88
N HIS A 52 5.00 -6.65 20.75
CA HIS A 52 5.93 -5.65 20.27
C HIS A 52 6.08 -5.81 18.77
N VAL A 53 5.75 -4.76 18.03
CA VAL A 53 5.89 -4.66 16.58
C VAL A 53 6.60 -3.34 16.28
N ASP A 54 7.65 -3.42 15.48
CA ASP A 54 8.52 -2.28 15.21
C ASP A 54 8.01 -1.45 14.05
N ILE A 55 7.42 -2.08 13.03
CA ILE A 55 6.86 -1.37 11.88
C ILE A 55 5.53 -2.00 11.49
N VAL A 56 4.50 -1.18 11.29
CA VAL A 56 3.29 -1.56 10.56
C VAL A 56 3.30 -0.81 9.25
N CYS A 57 3.39 -1.55 8.14
CA CYS A 57 3.55 -1.00 6.80
C CYS A 57 2.83 -1.83 5.74
N THR A 58 2.93 -1.38 4.51
CA THR A 58 2.57 -2.14 3.31
C THR A 58 3.84 -2.52 2.57
N LEU A 59 3.98 -3.80 2.20
CA LEU A 59 5.10 -4.33 1.43
C LEU A 59 4.55 -4.96 0.15
N LYS A 60 4.89 -4.40 -1.02
CA LYS A 60 4.33 -4.86 -2.31
C LYS A 60 2.80 -5.00 -2.29
N GLY A 61 2.10 -3.98 -1.79
CA GLY A 61 0.63 -3.97 -1.67
C GLY A 61 0.03 -4.80 -0.53
N ASN A 62 0.85 -5.59 0.17
CA ASN A 62 0.40 -6.45 1.26
C ASN A 62 0.62 -5.80 2.62
N PRO A 63 -0.37 -5.84 3.54
CA PRO A 63 -0.17 -5.32 4.90
C PRO A 63 0.77 -6.23 5.70
N VAL A 64 1.86 -5.66 6.21
CA VAL A 64 2.93 -6.42 6.87
C VAL A 64 3.28 -5.80 8.22
N TRP A 65 3.56 -6.67 9.19
CA TRP A 65 4.18 -6.29 10.46
C TRP A 65 5.64 -6.69 10.44
N VAL A 66 6.53 -5.77 10.81
CA VAL A 66 7.97 -6.04 10.91
C VAL A 66 8.41 -6.01 12.37
N VAL A 67 9.16 -7.02 12.75
CA VAL A 67 9.80 -7.16 14.07
C VAL A 67 11.30 -7.25 13.87
N VAL A 68 12.03 -6.34 14.51
CA VAL A 68 13.45 -6.10 14.31
C VAL A 68 14.24 -6.56 15.54
N SER A 69 15.33 -7.28 15.30
CA SER A 69 16.28 -7.69 16.32
C SER A 69 17.71 -7.29 15.95
N ASP A 70 18.32 -6.41 16.75
CA ASP A 70 19.78 -6.12 16.72
C ASP A 70 20.56 -6.95 17.75
N ARG A 71 19.96 -8.04 18.26
CA ARG A 71 20.65 -8.89 19.24
C ARG A 71 21.78 -9.66 18.56
N ASN A 72 22.90 -9.77 19.24
CA ASN A 72 23.95 -10.70 18.83
C ASN A 72 23.37 -12.13 18.79
N PRO A 73 23.55 -12.89 17.69
CA PRO A 73 23.00 -14.23 17.51
C PRO A 73 23.30 -15.19 18.66
N ASN A 74 24.48 -15.08 19.27
CA ASN A 74 24.93 -15.94 20.36
C ASN A 74 24.14 -15.75 21.67
N TYR A 75 23.42 -14.62 21.81
CA TYR A 75 22.57 -14.34 22.97
C TYR A 75 21.07 -14.55 22.68
N VAL A 76 20.72 -15.08 21.51
CA VAL A 76 19.33 -15.41 21.16
C VAL A 76 18.97 -16.78 21.76
N ILE A 77 18.08 -16.77 22.75
CA ILE A 77 17.61 -17.98 23.43
C ILE A 77 16.21 -18.35 22.93
N TRP A 78 16.01 -19.60 22.52
CA TRP A 78 14.73 -20.08 21.98
C TRP A 78 13.61 -20.12 23.02
N HIS A 79 13.85 -20.85 24.11
CA HIS A 79 12.93 -21.00 25.23
C HIS A 79 13.15 -19.92 26.30
N ASN A 80 12.21 -19.80 27.24
CA ASN A 80 12.37 -18.89 28.37
C ASN A 80 13.62 -19.26 29.17
N GLY A 81 14.41 -18.26 29.51
CA GLY A 81 15.53 -18.40 30.43
C GLY A 81 15.29 -17.59 31.70
N HIS A 82 16.17 -17.74 32.68
CA HIS A 82 16.11 -16.98 33.93
C HIS A 82 16.13 -15.46 33.75
N LYS A 83 16.64 -14.96 32.61
CA LYS A 83 16.79 -13.52 32.29
C LYS A 83 15.70 -12.95 31.39
N GLY A 84 14.65 -13.71 31.05
CA GLY A 84 13.48 -13.19 30.33
C GLY A 84 12.86 -14.14 29.31
N LYS A 85 11.85 -13.61 28.59
CA LYS A 85 11.09 -14.35 27.57
C LYS A 85 11.96 -14.81 26.41
N GLY A 86 11.87 -16.09 26.06
CA GLY A 86 12.53 -16.68 24.89
C GLY A 86 11.97 -16.15 23.57
N LEU A 87 12.72 -16.32 22.49
CA LEU A 87 12.32 -15.90 21.14
C LEU A 87 11.00 -16.56 20.72
N ARG A 88 10.82 -17.86 21.00
CA ARG A 88 9.61 -18.62 20.63
C ARG A 88 8.34 -17.97 21.16
N LEU A 89 8.33 -17.61 22.44
CA LEU A 89 7.17 -16.97 23.08
C LEU A 89 6.90 -15.60 22.48
N ARG A 90 7.93 -14.82 22.14
CA ARG A 90 7.74 -13.51 21.49
C ARG A 90 7.11 -13.64 20.11
N ILE A 91 7.60 -14.58 19.30
CA ILE A 91 7.01 -14.86 17.98
C ILE A 91 5.55 -15.30 18.14
N GLN A 92 5.25 -16.23 19.05
CA GLN A 92 3.87 -16.66 19.35
C GLN A 92 2.96 -15.49 19.74
N GLN A 93 3.45 -14.56 20.58
CA GLN A 93 2.67 -13.38 20.97
C GLN A 93 2.40 -12.46 19.78
N VAL A 94 3.36 -12.29 18.86
CA VAL A 94 3.18 -11.47 17.66
C VAL A 94 2.23 -12.14 16.67
N VAL A 95 2.37 -13.45 16.43
CA VAL A 95 1.47 -14.23 15.56
C VAL A 95 0.04 -14.17 16.10
N ALA A 96 -0.16 -14.42 17.40
CA ALA A 96 -1.49 -14.31 18.01
C ALA A 96 -2.06 -12.89 17.88
N ALA A 97 -1.25 -11.85 18.14
CA ALA A 97 -1.70 -10.48 17.94
C ALA A 97 -2.11 -10.19 16.49
N ALA A 98 -1.36 -10.72 15.52
CA ALA A 98 -1.63 -10.53 14.10
C ALA A 98 -2.93 -11.20 13.66
N GLN A 99 -3.18 -12.44 14.11
CA GLN A 99 -4.39 -13.19 13.78
C GLN A 99 -5.65 -12.56 14.35
N PHE A 100 -5.58 -12.05 15.58
CA PHE A 100 -6.75 -11.53 16.30
C PHE A 100 -6.87 -10.00 16.26
N SER A 101 -6.08 -9.31 15.43
CA SER A 101 -6.19 -7.87 15.28
C SER A 101 -7.33 -7.52 14.30
N PRO A 102 -8.41 -6.85 14.74
CA PRO A 102 -9.56 -6.61 13.86
C PRO A 102 -9.25 -5.63 12.72
N THR A 103 -8.46 -4.58 13.00
CA THR A 103 -8.22 -3.48 12.04
C THR A 103 -6.78 -3.40 11.54
N LEU A 104 -5.87 -4.15 12.16
CA LEU A 104 -4.45 -4.17 11.77
C LEU A 104 -3.98 -5.55 11.32
N LYS A 105 -4.88 -6.52 11.08
CA LYS A 105 -4.53 -7.87 10.59
C LYS A 105 -3.60 -7.74 9.38
N PRO A 106 -2.32 -8.18 9.49
CA PRO A 106 -1.42 -8.23 8.35
C PRO A 106 -1.59 -9.56 7.60
N SER A 107 -1.18 -9.60 6.34
CA SER A 107 -1.05 -10.84 5.58
C SER A 107 0.17 -11.65 6.03
N SER A 108 1.23 -10.97 6.46
CA SER A 108 2.45 -11.60 6.94
C SER A 108 3.21 -10.80 7.99
N ILE A 109 4.08 -11.50 8.71
CA ILE A 109 5.03 -10.94 9.67
C ILE A 109 6.43 -11.16 9.14
N ILE A 110 7.23 -10.10 9.08
CA ILE A 110 8.66 -10.15 8.76
C ILE A 110 9.46 -10.08 10.06
N LEU A 111 10.25 -11.12 10.32
CA LEU A 111 11.27 -11.12 11.36
C LEU A 111 12.59 -10.71 10.73
N PHE A 112 13.12 -9.54 11.11
CA PHE A 112 14.39 -9.01 10.60
C PHE A 112 15.46 -9.07 11.70
N PHE A 113 16.47 -9.91 11.50
CA PHE A 113 17.62 -10.02 12.38
C PHE A 113 18.81 -9.29 11.75
N SER A 114 19.13 -8.08 12.22
CA SER A 114 20.14 -7.21 11.59
C SER A 114 21.57 -7.77 11.71
N ARG A 115 21.83 -8.59 12.72
CA ARG A 115 23.11 -9.28 12.94
C ARG A 115 23.05 -10.77 12.61
N GLY A 116 22.00 -11.19 11.89
CA GLY A 116 21.74 -12.59 11.59
C GLY A 116 21.22 -13.41 12.77
N VAL A 117 21.20 -14.71 12.58
CA VAL A 117 20.70 -15.69 13.56
C VAL A 117 21.47 -17.00 13.36
N THR A 118 21.67 -17.79 14.41
CA THR A 118 22.35 -19.09 14.29
C THR A 118 21.49 -20.10 13.55
N ASP A 119 22.11 -21.03 12.82
CA ASP A 119 21.39 -22.07 12.05
C ASP A 119 20.42 -22.89 12.91
N SER A 120 20.79 -23.16 14.16
CA SER A 120 19.93 -23.89 15.10
C SER A 120 18.64 -23.14 15.45
N ILE A 121 18.68 -21.80 15.55
CA ILE A 121 17.51 -20.97 15.82
C ILE A 121 16.74 -20.77 14.52
N LEU A 122 17.43 -20.54 13.39
CA LEU A 122 16.84 -20.42 12.07
C LEU A 122 15.95 -21.63 11.75
N LYS A 123 16.50 -22.84 11.90
CA LYS A 123 15.77 -24.10 11.68
C LYS A 123 14.53 -24.19 12.57
N LYS A 124 14.63 -23.81 13.84
CA LYS A 124 13.47 -23.79 14.76
C LYS A 124 12.40 -22.79 14.35
N ILE A 125 12.77 -21.63 13.81
CA ILE A 125 11.78 -20.65 13.32
C ILE A 125 11.05 -21.22 12.09
N VAL A 126 11.79 -21.83 11.16
CA VAL A 126 11.22 -22.46 9.97
C VAL A 126 10.30 -23.62 10.36
N ASP A 127 10.75 -24.51 11.25
CA ASP A 127 10.01 -25.72 11.65
C ASP A 127 8.77 -25.40 12.51
N ASP A 128 8.89 -24.51 13.51
CA ASP A 128 7.77 -24.20 14.43
C ASP A 128 6.75 -23.20 13.84
N PHE A 129 7.15 -22.37 12.87
CA PHE A 129 6.31 -21.28 12.35
C PHE A 129 6.16 -21.25 10.83
N TRP A 130 6.61 -22.30 10.12
CA TRP A 130 6.57 -22.38 8.65
C TRP A 130 7.14 -21.13 7.96
N ALA A 131 8.17 -20.54 8.58
CA ALA A 131 8.76 -19.31 8.09
C ALA A 131 9.58 -19.58 6.82
N VAL A 132 9.51 -18.67 5.85
CA VAL A 132 10.29 -18.72 4.61
C VAL A 132 11.32 -17.59 4.59
N LYS A 133 12.47 -17.82 3.95
CA LYS A 133 13.48 -16.77 3.83
C LYS A 133 12.96 -15.67 2.91
N TYR A 134 12.83 -14.47 3.44
CA TYR A 134 12.44 -13.30 2.68
C TYR A 134 13.70 -12.67 2.07
N LYS A 135 13.76 -12.58 0.75
CA LYS A 135 14.81 -11.81 0.08
C LYS A 135 14.35 -10.37 0.01
N MET A 136 14.95 -9.50 0.82
CA MET A 136 14.90 -8.07 0.53
C MET A 136 15.64 -7.86 -0.80
N GLU A 137 15.01 -7.17 -1.74
CA GLU A 137 15.65 -6.88 -3.03
C GLU A 137 16.92 -6.06 -2.77
N ALA A 138 17.91 -6.23 -3.64
CA ALA A 138 19.27 -5.76 -3.41
C ALA A 138 19.28 -4.32 -2.90
N ASP A 139 20.11 -4.09 -1.87
CA ASP A 139 20.38 -2.78 -1.31
C ASP A 139 20.49 -1.74 -2.42
N PHE A 140 19.75 -0.64 -2.26
CA PHE A 140 20.04 0.60 -2.99
C PHE A 140 21.56 0.77 -3.04
N PRO A 141 22.18 1.03 -4.20
CA PRO A 141 23.57 1.44 -4.17
C PRO A 141 23.67 2.62 -3.19
N LEU A 142 24.53 2.46 -2.17
CA LEU A 142 24.79 3.45 -1.13
C LEU A 142 25.18 4.84 -1.70
N SER A 143 25.35 4.95 -3.02
CA SER A 143 25.68 6.16 -3.78
C SER A 143 24.60 7.24 -3.80
N ILE A 144 23.32 6.96 -3.49
CA ILE A 144 22.31 8.02 -3.27
C ILE A 144 22.32 8.53 -1.81
N VAL A 145 23.06 7.85 -0.92
CA VAL A 145 23.26 8.24 0.48
C VAL A 145 24.72 8.58 0.77
N ALA A 146 25.45 9.07 -0.24
CA ALA A 146 26.36 10.17 0.07
C ALA A 146 25.44 11.30 0.54
N PHE A 147 25.26 11.43 1.85
CA PHE A 147 24.73 12.65 2.44
C PHE A 147 25.43 13.80 1.72
N LEU A 148 24.62 14.72 1.17
CA LEU A 148 25.08 15.99 0.61
C LEU A 148 26.28 16.48 1.42
N GLU A 149 27.36 16.80 0.72
CA GLU A 149 28.59 17.35 1.26
C GLU A 149 28.29 18.27 2.46
N GLU A 150 29.02 18.03 3.55
CA GLU A 150 29.12 18.85 4.77
C GLU A 150 28.14 20.03 4.83
N MET A 151 26.92 19.79 5.31
CA MET A 151 26.13 20.90 5.82
C MET A 151 26.79 21.37 7.12
N GLU A 152 27.40 22.56 7.09
CA GLU A 152 27.95 23.25 8.28
C GLU A 152 26.90 23.28 9.41
N GLY A 153 27.10 22.42 10.41
CA GLY A 153 26.25 22.30 11.59
C GLY A 153 26.52 21.01 12.38
N GLU A 154 26.22 21.01 13.68
CA GLU A 154 26.49 19.95 14.68
C GLU A 154 25.70 18.62 14.47
N TRP A 155 25.42 18.20 13.24
CA TRP A 155 24.74 16.93 12.95
C TRP A 155 25.75 15.84 12.61
N ILE A 156 25.69 14.73 13.35
CA ILE A 156 26.55 13.56 13.13
C ILE A 156 25.99 12.74 11.97
N ASN A 157 26.81 12.51 10.94
CA ASN A 157 26.52 11.56 9.87
C ASN A 157 26.54 10.11 10.42
N ILE A 158 25.40 9.42 10.36
CA ILE A 158 25.32 7.99 10.68
C ILE A 158 25.81 7.22 9.46
N VAL A 159 27.03 6.66 9.55
CA VAL A 159 27.57 5.78 8.50
C VAL A 159 26.69 4.54 8.41
N ALA A 160 26.18 4.26 7.21
CA ALA A 160 25.30 3.11 6.99
C ALA A 160 26.05 1.79 7.29
N ARG A 161 25.56 1.04 8.29
CA ARG A 161 26.06 -0.30 8.63
C ARG A 161 25.78 -1.26 7.46
N SER A 162 26.73 -2.17 7.19
CA SER A 162 26.51 -3.31 6.27
C SER A 162 25.51 -4.31 6.88
N TYR A 163 24.49 -4.68 6.10
CA TYR A 163 23.48 -5.69 6.48
C TYR A 163 23.70 -7.03 5.77
N GLN A 164 24.92 -7.31 5.30
CA GLN A 164 25.26 -8.55 4.59
C GLN A 164 24.99 -9.83 5.40
N GLU A 165 25.15 -9.76 6.72
CA GLU A 165 24.88 -10.88 7.64
C GLU A 165 23.42 -10.92 8.11
N SER A 166 22.59 -9.98 7.68
CA SER A 166 21.20 -9.90 8.11
C SER A 166 20.37 -11.04 7.56
N VAL A 167 19.35 -11.44 8.33
CA VAL A 167 18.41 -12.49 7.93
C VAL A 167 16.99 -11.97 8.09
N ALA A 168 16.22 -12.02 7.01
CA ALA A 168 14.79 -11.73 7.00
C ALA A 168 13.99 -13.03 6.79
N LEU A 169 12.97 -13.23 7.62
CA LEU A 169 12.07 -14.38 7.55
C LEU A 169 10.62 -13.90 7.49
N GLU A 170 9.84 -14.45 6.57
CA GLU A 170 8.41 -14.19 6.44
C GLU A 170 7.59 -15.33 7.06
N ILE A 171 6.62 -14.96 7.90
CA ILE A 171 5.59 -15.86 8.44
C ILE A 171 4.24 -15.39 7.89
N LYS A 172 3.55 -16.26 7.13
CA LYS A 172 2.18 -15.97 6.68
C LYS A 172 1.20 -16.13 7.85
N VAL A 173 0.33 -15.16 8.05
CA VAL A 173 -0.61 -15.15 9.20
C VAL A 173 -1.72 -16.18 9.04
N ASP A 174 -2.20 -16.36 7.80
CA ASP A 174 -3.34 -17.25 7.51
C ASP A 174 -2.97 -18.74 7.59
N ASN A 175 -1.68 -19.10 7.55
CA ASN A 175 -1.21 -20.50 7.72
C ASN A 175 -1.56 -21.09 9.10
N PHE A 176 -2.00 -20.27 10.05
CA PHE A 176 -2.32 -20.65 11.42
C PHE A 176 -3.83 -20.59 11.73
N GLU A 177 -4.67 -20.30 10.73
CA GLU A 177 -6.12 -20.43 10.86
C GLU A 177 -6.52 -21.93 10.78
N LYS A 178 -7.46 -22.37 11.62
CA LYS A 178 -8.04 -23.72 11.47
C LYS A 178 -8.76 -23.77 10.11
N PRO A 179 -8.63 -24.86 9.33
CA PRO A 179 -9.30 -24.93 8.04
C PRO A 179 -10.82 -24.87 8.25
N ALA A 180 -11.44 -23.80 7.75
CA ALA A 180 -12.86 -23.84 7.41
C ALA A 180 -12.99 -24.78 6.21
N ARG A 181 -13.99 -25.67 6.26
CA ARG A 181 -14.22 -26.74 5.29
C ARG A 181 -14.13 -26.22 3.85
N ASP A 182 -13.30 -26.88 3.04
CA ASP A 182 -13.16 -26.66 1.61
C ASP A 182 -14.51 -26.78 0.87
N PRO A 183 -14.71 -26.04 -0.22
CA PRO A 183 -15.27 -26.58 -1.45
C PRO A 183 -14.11 -27.09 -2.33
N GLU A 184 -14.19 -28.37 -2.67
CA GLU A 184 -13.29 -29.15 -3.53
C GLU A 184 -12.56 -28.34 -4.62
N TRP A 185 -11.22 -28.39 -4.60
CA TRP A 185 -10.42 -28.14 -5.81
C TRP A 185 -9.54 -29.35 -6.08
N GLY A 186 -9.78 -29.95 -7.25
CA GLY A 186 -9.11 -31.15 -7.73
C GLY A 186 -7.59 -30.97 -7.90
N ALA A 187 -6.92 -32.09 -7.72
CA ALA A 187 -5.47 -32.23 -7.71
C ALA A 187 -4.80 -31.94 -9.06
N GLY A 188 -3.58 -31.38 -8.96
CA GLY A 188 -2.45 -31.65 -9.85
C GLY A 188 -2.41 -30.92 -11.18
N GLU A 189 -1.41 -30.05 -11.37
CA GLU A 189 -0.25 -30.42 -12.19
C GLU A 189 0.88 -29.38 -12.07
N SER A 190 2.09 -29.94 -11.99
CA SER A 190 3.39 -29.29 -11.99
C SER A 190 3.80 -28.84 -13.38
N ILE A 191 4.30 -27.61 -13.56
CA ILE A 191 5.18 -27.28 -14.69
C ILE A 191 6.31 -26.35 -14.22
N LEU A 192 7.52 -26.91 -14.25
CA LEU A 192 8.79 -26.20 -14.37
C LEU A 192 8.83 -25.46 -15.72
N GLY A 193 9.31 -24.22 -15.71
CA GLY A 193 9.67 -23.49 -16.91
C GLY A 193 10.44 -22.23 -16.56
N ALA A 194 11.76 -22.31 -16.61
CA ALA A 194 12.65 -21.16 -16.54
C ALA A 194 12.41 -20.24 -17.75
N ALA A 195 12.33 -18.94 -17.51
CA ALA A 195 12.54 -17.93 -18.53
C ALA A 195 13.40 -16.82 -17.93
N GLU A 196 14.62 -16.72 -18.45
CA GLU A 196 15.56 -15.64 -18.21
C GLU A 196 14.93 -14.33 -18.69
N ALA A 197 14.84 -13.34 -17.80
CA ALA A 197 14.52 -11.98 -18.19
C ALA A 197 15.83 -11.26 -18.51
N GLU A 198 16.12 -11.09 -19.79
CA GLU A 198 17.18 -10.21 -20.27
C GLU A 198 16.86 -8.76 -19.87
N ASN A 199 17.82 -8.12 -19.21
CA ASN A 199 17.87 -6.67 -19.05
C ASN A 199 18.14 -6.02 -20.41
N PRO A 200 17.45 -4.95 -20.77
CA PRO A 200 18.04 -3.90 -21.57
C PRO A 200 18.23 -2.67 -20.69
N ASP A 201 19.47 -2.46 -20.25
CA ASP A 201 19.97 -1.12 -19.97
C ASP A 201 19.77 -0.29 -21.24
N GLY A 202 18.87 0.68 -21.17
CA GLY A 202 18.56 1.57 -22.26
C GLY A 202 17.95 2.83 -21.70
N ASN A 203 18.72 3.91 -21.71
CA ASN A 203 18.28 5.27 -21.41
C ASN A 203 17.25 5.69 -22.48
N VAL A 204 15.99 5.27 -22.32
CA VAL A 204 14.89 5.64 -23.20
C VAL A 204 14.32 6.94 -22.67
N ASN A 205 14.44 7.99 -23.48
CA ASN A 205 13.66 9.22 -23.31
C ASN A 205 12.18 8.84 -23.46
N LEU A 206 11.51 8.48 -22.34
CA LEU A 206 10.09 8.17 -22.35
C LEU A 206 9.31 9.47 -22.64
N ASN A 207 8.88 9.63 -23.89
CA ASN A 207 7.81 10.55 -24.23
C ASN A 207 6.52 10.07 -23.54
N TYR A 208 6.33 10.48 -22.29
CA TYR A 208 5.12 10.16 -21.55
C TYR A 208 3.89 10.75 -22.26
N PRO A 209 2.73 10.06 -22.21
CA PRO A 209 1.51 10.50 -22.88
C PRO A 209 1.12 11.93 -22.50
N THR A 210 0.99 12.81 -23.50
CA THR A 210 0.59 14.21 -23.31
C THR A 210 -0.90 14.45 -23.58
N THR A 211 -1.60 13.47 -24.15
CA THR A 211 -3.02 13.53 -24.49
C THR A 211 -3.79 12.36 -23.91
N PHE A 212 -5.09 12.56 -23.69
CA PHE A 212 -5.99 11.50 -23.21
C PHE A 212 -5.93 10.25 -24.06
N ASP A 213 -6.06 10.37 -25.39
CA ASP A 213 -6.08 9.20 -26.29
C ASP A 213 -4.79 8.36 -26.20
N THR A 214 -3.62 9.02 -26.08
CA THR A 214 -2.34 8.33 -25.89
C THR A 214 -2.27 7.64 -24.53
N LEU A 215 -2.85 8.26 -23.51
CA LEU A 215 -2.87 7.76 -22.14
C LEU A 215 -3.75 6.51 -22.00
N ILE A 216 -4.98 6.53 -22.52
CA ILE A 216 -5.86 5.34 -22.50
C ILE A 216 -5.31 4.21 -23.38
N SER A 217 -4.60 4.52 -24.47
CA SER A 217 -3.92 3.51 -25.28
C SER A 217 -2.75 2.84 -24.55
N GLY A 218 -2.23 3.47 -23.50
CA GLY A 218 -1.21 2.90 -22.62
C GLY A 218 -1.75 1.95 -21.56
N LEU A 219 -3.08 1.90 -21.35
CA LEU A 219 -3.69 0.93 -20.44
C LEU A 219 -3.74 -0.45 -21.09
N SER A 220 -3.44 -1.47 -20.31
CA SER A 220 -3.64 -2.86 -20.72
C SER A 220 -5.15 -3.14 -20.84
N PRO A 221 -5.59 -3.84 -21.90
CA PRO A 221 -7.01 -4.10 -22.15
C PRO A 221 -7.63 -4.91 -21.00
N PRO A 222 -8.94 -4.74 -20.74
CA PRO A 222 -9.61 -5.40 -19.62
C PRO A 222 -9.53 -6.93 -19.77
N MET A 223 -9.06 -7.58 -18.69
CA MET A 223 -8.93 -9.04 -18.59
C MET A 223 -10.30 -9.73 -18.53
N LYS A 224 -10.38 -10.99 -18.98
CA LYS A 224 -11.63 -11.77 -18.99
C LYS A 224 -11.52 -13.04 -18.11
N GLY A 225 -12.56 -13.31 -17.32
CA GLY A 225 -12.79 -14.62 -16.68
C GLY A 225 -11.60 -15.19 -15.90
N LYS A 226 -11.05 -16.32 -16.36
CA LYS A 226 -9.94 -17.05 -15.71
C LYS A 226 -8.68 -16.20 -15.51
N ASP A 227 -8.45 -15.22 -16.39
CA ASP A 227 -7.29 -14.34 -16.31
C ASP A 227 -7.32 -13.48 -15.05
N MET A 228 -8.52 -13.10 -14.58
CA MET A 228 -8.70 -12.23 -13.40
C MET A 228 -8.43 -12.96 -12.07
N ALA A 229 -8.77 -14.25 -11.97
CA ALA A 229 -8.36 -15.07 -10.83
C ALA A 229 -6.83 -15.24 -10.80
N SER A 230 -6.21 -15.47 -11.95
CA SER A 230 -4.75 -15.57 -12.07
C SER A 230 -4.05 -14.24 -11.77
N ALA A 231 -4.66 -13.10 -12.15
CA ALA A 231 -4.15 -11.76 -11.89
C ALA A 231 -4.20 -11.43 -10.39
N LYS A 232 -5.27 -11.80 -9.68
CA LYS A 232 -5.32 -11.67 -8.22
C LYS A 232 -4.20 -12.45 -7.54
N THR A 233 -3.96 -13.69 -7.97
CA THR A 233 -2.85 -14.51 -7.46
C THR A 233 -1.49 -13.90 -7.79
N ARG A 234 -1.31 -13.35 -9.00
CA ARG A 234 -0.08 -12.65 -9.41
C ARG A 234 0.16 -11.36 -8.65
N GLU A 235 -0.86 -10.56 -8.37
CA GLU A 235 -0.72 -9.36 -7.52
C GLU A 235 -0.28 -9.71 -6.11
N VAL A 236 -0.86 -10.78 -5.54
CA VAL A 236 -0.48 -11.28 -4.21
C VAL A 236 0.97 -11.79 -4.18
N LEU A 237 1.46 -12.39 -5.27
CA LEU A 237 2.78 -13.04 -5.33
C LEU A 237 3.92 -12.13 -5.82
N CYS A 238 3.66 -11.29 -6.82
CA CYS A 238 4.66 -10.51 -7.54
C CYS A 238 4.42 -9.00 -7.45
N GLY A 239 3.15 -8.57 -7.36
CA GLY A 239 2.72 -7.18 -7.38
C GLY A 239 3.00 -6.45 -8.71
N GLY A 240 2.11 -5.54 -9.13
CA GLY A 240 2.54 -4.39 -9.95
C GLY A 240 1.78 -4.05 -11.22
N ASP A 241 0.78 -4.82 -11.65
CA ASP A 241 0.12 -4.65 -12.95
C ASP A 241 -1.31 -4.11 -12.84
N LEU A 242 -1.94 -4.13 -11.67
CA LEU A 242 -3.32 -3.70 -11.46
C LEU A 242 -3.41 -2.45 -10.56
N ILE A 243 -4.26 -1.50 -10.93
CA ILE A 243 -4.53 -0.27 -10.15
C ILE A 243 -6.02 -0.13 -9.90
N ASN A 244 -6.38 0.18 -8.64
CA ASN A 244 -7.75 0.56 -8.28
C ASN A 244 -7.94 2.07 -8.48
N PHE A 245 -8.88 2.45 -9.34
CA PHE A 245 -9.19 3.86 -9.60
C PHE A 245 -10.29 4.33 -8.65
N ASP A 246 -9.99 5.34 -7.85
CA ASP A 246 -11.01 6.11 -7.14
C ASP A 246 -11.80 6.99 -8.12
N THR A 247 -13.02 7.40 -7.73
CA THR A 247 -13.84 8.33 -8.49
C THR A 247 -13.06 9.60 -8.83
N THR A 248 -12.24 10.11 -7.89
CA THR A 248 -11.43 11.32 -8.12
C THR A 248 -10.39 11.16 -9.22
N ALA A 249 -9.83 9.96 -9.42
CA ALA A 249 -8.87 9.67 -10.47
C ALA A 249 -9.54 9.64 -11.84
N LEU A 250 -10.72 9.02 -11.94
CA LEU A 250 -11.50 9.03 -13.18
C LEU A 250 -11.89 10.45 -13.59
N ILE A 251 -12.33 11.27 -12.63
CA ILE A 251 -12.65 12.68 -12.86
C ILE A 251 -11.42 13.44 -13.36
N ALA A 252 -10.24 13.20 -12.77
CA ALA A 252 -9.02 13.86 -13.21
C ALA A 252 -8.58 13.49 -14.63
N LEU A 253 -8.81 12.25 -15.05
CA LEU A 253 -8.50 11.82 -16.41
C LEU A 253 -9.42 12.44 -17.46
N VAL A 254 -10.72 12.58 -17.15
CA VAL A 254 -11.72 13.02 -18.13
C VAL A 254 -12.05 14.50 -18.05
N SER A 255 -11.67 15.18 -16.97
CA SER A 255 -11.90 16.61 -16.76
C SER A 255 -11.35 17.44 -17.90
N ASP A 256 -12.11 18.45 -18.34
CA ASP A 256 -11.62 19.35 -19.38
C ASP A 256 -10.45 20.21 -18.90
N ILE A 257 -10.33 20.47 -17.59
CA ILE A 257 -9.14 21.11 -16.99
C ILE A 257 -7.87 20.37 -17.44
N SER A 258 -7.85 19.06 -17.26
CA SER A 258 -6.71 18.19 -17.58
C SER A 258 -6.50 17.96 -19.08
N ASN A 259 -7.46 18.37 -19.90
CA ASN A 259 -7.50 18.10 -21.33
C ASN A 259 -7.46 19.38 -22.17
N GLY A 260 -6.80 20.42 -21.66
CA GLY A 260 -6.56 21.68 -22.37
C GLY A 260 -7.57 22.79 -22.10
N GLY A 261 -8.65 22.53 -21.37
CA GLY A 261 -9.68 23.51 -21.00
C GLY A 261 -9.29 24.44 -19.84
N ALA A 262 -8.12 24.25 -19.21
CA ALA A 262 -7.68 25.08 -18.08
C ALA A 262 -7.46 26.55 -18.46
N GLU A 263 -6.86 26.82 -19.62
CA GLU A 263 -6.61 28.19 -20.09
C GLU A 263 -7.91 28.88 -20.52
N GLU A 264 -8.76 28.16 -21.28
CA GLU A 264 -10.08 28.65 -21.68
C GLU A 264 -10.93 29.04 -20.47
N LEU A 265 -10.96 28.20 -19.43
CA LEU A 265 -11.68 28.47 -18.19
C LEU A 265 -11.22 29.76 -17.48
N LEU A 266 -9.92 30.04 -17.50
CA LEU A 266 -9.35 31.23 -16.85
C LEU A 266 -9.59 32.53 -17.64
N ASN A 267 -9.96 32.42 -18.92
CA ASN A 267 -10.33 33.55 -19.75
C ASN A 267 -11.82 33.91 -19.67
N VAL A 268 -12.65 33.06 -19.02
CA VAL A 268 -14.08 33.33 -18.79
C VAL A 268 -14.26 34.45 -17.76
N ALA A 269 -15.26 35.31 -17.96
CA ALA A 269 -15.57 36.38 -17.02
C ALA A 269 -15.91 35.84 -15.62
N GLU A 270 -15.34 36.47 -14.57
CA GLU A 270 -15.53 36.01 -13.19
C GLU A 270 -17.00 35.94 -12.77
N SER A 271 -17.86 36.83 -13.28
CA SER A 271 -19.30 36.81 -13.01
C SER A 271 -19.98 35.53 -13.49
N GLU A 272 -19.60 35.02 -14.66
CA GLU A 272 -20.15 33.79 -15.24
C GLU A 272 -19.66 32.58 -14.45
N LEU A 273 -18.37 32.56 -14.12
CA LEU A 273 -17.77 31.51 -13.30
C LEU A 273 -18.40 31.43 -11.90
N ARG A 274 -18.73 32.56 -11.29
CA ARG A 274 -19.45 32.62 -10.00
C ARG A 274 -20.87 32.07 -10.11
N GLN A 275 -21.55 32.30 -11.21
CA GLN A 275 -22.89 31.76 -11.45
C GLN A 275 -22.84 30.23 -11.60
N GLN A 276 -21.84 29.71 -12.32
CA GLN A 276 -21.67 28.29 -12.58
C GLN A 276 -21.17 27.52 -11.34
N PHE A 277 -20.05 27.94 -10.76
CA PHE A 277 -19.37 27.18 -9.70
C PHE A 277 -19.74 27.62 -8.28
N LYS A 278 -20.44 28.75 -8.12
CA LYS A 278 -20.91 29.27 -6.83
C LYS A 278 -19.76 29.32 -5.80
N GLY A 279 -19.97 28.75 -4.61
CA GLY A 279 -18.95 28.70 -3.55
C GLY A 279 -17.72 27.84 -3.88
N ASN A 280 -17.77 27.01 -4.92
CA ASN A 280 -16.65 26.15 -5.30
C ASN A 280 -15.64 26.84 -6.23
N LEU A 281 -15.95 28.05 -6.72
CA LEU A 281 -15.09 28.77 -7.67
C LEU A 281 -13.61 28.84 -7.25
N PRO A 282 -13.24 29.18 -6.00
CA PRO A 282 -11.83 29.27 -5.61
C PRO A 282 -11.09 27.94 -5.79
N PHE A 283 -11.76 26.81 -5.55
CA PHE A 283 -11.16 25.49 -5.71
C PHE A 283 -10.96 25.13 -7.18
N VAL A 284 -11.94 25.43 -8.03
CA VAL A 284 -11.85 25.17 -9.49
C VAL A 284 -10.72 25.99 -10.11
N ILE A 285 -10.62 27.28 -9.76
CA ILE A 285 -9.55 28.17 -10.24
C ILE A 285 -8.17 27.72 -9.73
N ALA A 286 -8.06 27.28 -8.47
CA ALA A 286 -6.82 26.72 -7.95
C ALA A 286 -6.37 25.45 -8.71
N GLN A 287 -7.33 24.61 -9.13
CA GLN A 287 -7.06 23.41 -9.92
C GLN A 287 -6.62 23.74 -11.35
N ALA A 288 -7.26 24.71 -12.02
CA ALA A 288 -6.85 25.18 -13.34
C ALA A 288 -5.43 25.77 -13.33
N ASN A 289 -5.13 26.63 -12.36
CA ASN A 289 -3.77 27.17 -12.16
C ASN A 289 -2.75 26.07 -11.78
N SER A 290 -3.18 25.00 -11.10
CA SER A 290 -2.32 23.84 -10.84
C SER A 290 -2.00 23.06 -12.10
N GLU A 291 -2.95 22.94 -13.03
CA GLU A 291 -2.78 22.26 -14.31
C GLU A 291 -1.81 23.01 -15.21
N LEU A 292 -1.99 24.34 -15.36
CA LEU A 292 -1.09 25.15 -16.20
C LEU A 292 0.36 25.13 -15.72
N ARG A 293 0.59 25.02 -14.40
CA ARG A 293 1.94 24.93 -13.82
C ARG A 293 2.56 23.55 -14.02
N LYS A 294 1.77 22.49 -13.92
CA LYS A 294 2.23 21.10 -14.10
C LYS A 294 1.07 20.28 -14.63
N PRO A 295 1.05 19.90 -15.92
CA PRO A 295 -0.01 19.06 -16.45
C PRO A 295 -0.12 17.73 -15.70
N ILE A 296 -1.33 17.23 -15.48
CA ILE A 296 -1.55 16.00 -14.69
C ILE A 296 -1.49 14.73 -15.54
N LEU A 297 -1.83 14.79 -16.83
CA LEU A 297 -1.87 13.61 -17.70
C LEU A 297 -0.50 12.91 -17.81
N PRO A 298 0.65 13.61 -17.92
CA PRO A 298 1.94 12.91 -17.93
C PRO A 298 2.24 12.17 -16.62
N ASP A 299 1.90 12.77 -15.47
CA ASP A 299 2.05 12.14 -14.14
C ASP A 299 1.19 10.86 -14.06
N LEU A 300 -0.08 10.95 -14.48
CA LEU A 300 -1.01 9.80 -14.47
C LEU A 300 -0.61 8.73 -15.49
N GLY A 301 -0.15 9.15 -16.68
CA GLY A 301 0.34 8.27 -17.73
C GLY A 301 1.50 7.41 -17.24
N ALA A 302 2.48 8.00 -16.55
CA ALA A 302 3.60 7.26 -15.95
C ALA A 302 3.14 6.21 -14.92
N ILE A 303 2.05 6.47 -14.21
CA ILE A 303 1.51 5.54 -13.19
C ILE A 303 0.82 4.34 -13.83
N ILE A 304 0.07 4.55 -14.92
CA ILE A 304 -0.88 3.57 -15.47
C ILE A 304 -0.37 2.87 -16.74
N TRP A 305 0.72 3.36 -17.34
CA TRP A 305 1.27 2.78 -18.56
C TRP A 305 1.64 1.30 -18.36
N GLY A 306 1.15 0.45 -19.25
CA GLY A 306 1.33 -1.00 -19.20
C GLY A 306 0.47 -1.73 -18.17
N LYS A 307 -0.36 -1.00 -17.40
CA LYS A 307 -1.15 -1.56 -16.30
C LYS A 307 -2.62 -1.72 -16.65
N ASN A 308 -3.27 -2.65 -15.98
CA ASN A 308 -4.71 -2.81 -15.98
C ASN A 308 -5.34 -1.88 -14.93
N GLY A 309 -6.48 -1.28 -15.28
CA GLY A 309 -7.28 -0.52 -14.33
C GLY A 309 -8.51 -1.28 -13.88
N MET A 310 -8.80 -1.23 -12.59
CA MET A 310 -10.05 -1.71 -12.01
C MET A 310 -10.81 -0.61 -11.27
N ILE A 311 -12.12 -0.74 -11.22
CA ILE A 311 -13.04 0.08 -10.43
C ILE A 311 -14.08 -0.83 -9.77
N CYS A 312 -14.57 -0.44 -8.60
CA CYS A 312 -15.70 -1.14 -7.98
C CYS A 312 -17.05 -0.59 -8.48
N GLU A 313 -18.14 -1.32 -8.25
CA GLU A 313 -19.50 -0.97 -8.66
C GLU A 313 -19.94 0.41 -8.11
N SER A 314 -19.56 0.71 -6.86
CA SER A 314 -19.80 2.01 -6.24
C SER A 314 -19.09 3.15 -7.00
N VAL A 315 -17.83 2.98 -7.40
CA VAL A 315 -17.09 3.99 -8.20
C VAL A 315 -17.76 4.18 -9.56
N LEU A 316 -18.12 3.08 -10.24
CA LEU A 316 -18.76 3.15 -11.54
C LEU A 316 -20.06 3.98 -11.49
N SER A 317 -20.88 3.73 -10.46
CA SER A 317 -22.15 4.42 -10.27
C SER A 317 -21.94 5.90 -9.95
N GLU A 318 -21.10 6.22 -8.96
CA GLU A 318 -20.78 7.60 -8.58
C GLU A 318 -20.17 8.39 -9.75
N PHE A 319 -19.24 7.79 -10.49
CA PHE A 319 -18.60 8.44 -11.64
C PHE A 319 -19.61 8.76 -12.74
N LYS A 320 -20.50 7.82 -13.09
CA LYS A 320 -21.55 8.05 -14.09
C LYS A 320 -22.51 9.16 -13.67
N GLU A 321 -22.91 9.19 -12.40
CA GLU A 321 -23.78 10.24 -11.85
C GLU A 321 -23.11 11.61 -11.93
N LEU A 322 -21.85 11.73 -11.49
CA LEU A 322 -21.10 12.99 -11.55
C LEU A 322 -20.93 13.50 -12.98
N VAL A 323 -20.57 12.62 -13.92
CA VAL A 323 -20.41 12.98 -15.33
C VAL A 323 -21.76 13.35 -15.95
N ALA A 324 -22.86 12.68 -15.58
CA ALA A 324 -24.20 13.04 -16.06
C ALA A 324 -24.62 14.44 -15.59
N MET A 325 -24.39 14.74 -14.30
CA MET A 325 -24.79 16.00 -13.66
C MET A 325 -23.92 17.20 -14.07
N TYR A 326 -22.60 17.01 -14.12
CA TYR A 326 -21.64 18.12 -14.25
C TYR A 326 -20.82 18.08 -15.54
N GLY A 327 -20.80 16.95 -16.25
CA GLY A 327 -19.96 16.75 -17.43
C GLY A 327 -20.51 17.44 -18.68
N GLY A 328 -19.61 18.12 -19.39
CA GLY A 328 -19.85 18.66 -20.73
C GLY A 328 -19.79 17.58 -21.81
N THR A 329 -19.96 17.96 -23.08
CA THR A 329 -19.98 16.99 -24.19
C THR A 329 -18.64 16.26 -24.36
N LYS A 330 -17.53 17.00 -24.21
CA LYS A 330 -16.16 16.45 -24.30
C LYS A 330 -15.85 15.53 -23.13
N GLU A 331 -16.21 15.93 -21.91
CA GLU A 331 -16.00 15.16 -20.68
C GLU A 331 -16.80 13.85 -20.69
N LYS A 332 -18.06 13.90 -21.14
CA LYS A 332 -18.92 12.71 -21.32
C LYS A 332 -18.31 11.72 -22.31
N ARG A 333 -17.83 12.20 -23.47
CA ARG A 333 -17.16 11.35 -24.46
C ARG A 333 -15.92 10.66 -23.89
N ARG A 334 -15.07 11.40 -23.17
CA ARG A 334 -13.88 10.82 -22.51
C ARG A 334 -14.26 9.81 -21.43
N ALA A 335 -15.31 10.07 -20.65
CA ALA A 335 -15.83 9.12 -19.67
C ALA A 335 -16.27 7.80 -20.33
N ASP A 336 -17.03 7.86 -21.42
CA ASP A 336 -17.46 6.67 -22.16
C ASP A 336 -16.28 5.89 -22.76
N GLN A 337 -15.22 6.58 -23.19
CA GLN A 337 -14.00 5.94 -23.65
C GLN A 337 -13.23 5.28 -22.50
N MET A 338 -13.04 5.98 -21.39
CA MET A 338 -12.29 5.50 -20.22
C MET A 338 -12.90 4.20 -19.66
N LEU A 339 -14.23 4.15 -19.53
CA LEU A 339 -14.93 2.98 -18.98
C LEU A 339 -14.75 1.70 -19.80
N LYS A 340 -14.40 1.79 -21.09
CA LYS A 340 -14.15 0.62 -21.94
C LYS A 340 -12.82 -0.07 -21.62
N TRP A 341 -11.91 0.61 -20.94
CA TRP A 341 -10.57 0.12 -20.58
C TRP A 341 -10.49 -0.37 -19.14
N LEU A 342 -11.57 -0.27 -18.36
CA LEU A 342 -11.59 -0.59 -16.95
C LEU A 342 -12.32 -1.90 -16.67
N ILE A 343 -11.77 -2.67 -15.74
CA ILE A 343 -12.40 -3.86 -15.18
C ILE A 343 -13.33 -3.42 -14.05
N VAL A 344 -14.61 -3.77 -14.15
CA VAL A 344 -15.56 -3.54 -13.06
C VAL A 344 -15.58 -4.77 -12.16
N VAL A 345 -15.32 -4.58 -10.87
CA VAL A 345 -15.40 -5.64 -9.86
C VAL A 345 -16.52 -5.33 -8.87
N SER A 346 -17.05 -6.36 -8.21
CA SER A 346 -18.02 -6.18 -7.15
C SER A 346 -17.44 -5.42 -5.96
N ASP A 347 -18.29 -4.69 -5.25
CA ASP A 347 -17.93 -4.02 -4.00
C ASP A 347 -17.57 -5.06 -2.94
N ASN A 348 -16.27 -5.30 -2.74
CA ASN A 348 -15.77 -6.33 -1.84
C ASN A 348 -14.65 -5.77 -0.94
N PRO A 349 -14.99 -4.92 0.03
CA PRO A 349 -14.01 -4.29 0.89
C PRO A 349 -13.39 -5.27 1.89
N SER A 350 -12.11 -5.06 2.20
CA SER A 350 -11.39 -5.89 3.17
C SER A 350 -11.99 -5.81 4.58
N ASP A 351 -11.91 -6.92 5.32
CA ASP A 351 -12.40 -6.99 6.71
C ASP A 351 -11.77 -5.92 7.59
N ARG A 352 -10.47 -5.66 7.39
CA ARG A 352 -9.75 -4.64 8.17
C ARG A 352 -10.33 -3.25 7.93
N MET A 353 -10.67 -2.91 6.68
CA MET A 353 -11.29 -1.63 6.34
C MET A 353 -12.71 -1.51 6.90
N ILE A 354 -13.54 -2.53 6.73
CA ILE A 354 -14.91 -2.55 7.24
C ILE A 354 -14.94 -2.47 8.76
N GLY A 355 -13.98 -3.09 9.45
CA GLY A 355 -13.83 -3.04 10.89
C GLY A 355 -13.53 -1.64 11.47
N LEU A 356 -13.18 -0.65 10.63
CA LEU A 356 -13.03 0.74 11.09
C LEU A 356 -14.39 1.40 11.39
N PRO A 357 -14.48 2.24 12.44
CA PRO A 357 -15.72 2.92 12.75
C PRO A 357 -16.11 3.91 11.65
N THR A 358 -17.38 3.89 11.26
CA THR A 358 -17.91 4.85 10.28
C THR A 358 -18.07 6.21 10.95
N THR A 359 -17.41 7.22 10.40
CA THR A 359 -17.44 8.61 10.90
C THR A 359 -17.57 9.58 9.73
N ARG A 360 -17.74 10.88 10.00
CA ARG A 360 -17.73 11.89 8.95
C ARG A 360 -16.44 11.87 8.10
N LYS A 361 -15.29 11.54 8.71
CA LYS A 361 -13.99 11.43 8.01
C LYS A 361 -13.76 10.05 7.38
N LEU A 362 -14.35 9.01 7.97
CA LEU A 362 -14.32 7.62 7.51
C LEU A 362 -15.71 7.21 7.00
N ALA A 363 -16.17 7.89 5.94
CA ALA A 363 -17.49 7.65 5.37
C ALA A 363 -17.57 6.28 4.70
N GLU A 364 -18.74 5.63 4.79
CA GLU A 364 -18.95 4.26 4.30
C GLU A 364 -18.58 4.09 2.84
N LYS A 365 -18.98 5.04 1.99
CA LYS A 365 -18.64 5.01 0.55
C LYS A 365 -17.13 4.89 0.29
N ASN A 366 -16.31 5.63 1.04
CA ASN A 366 -14.88 5.60 0.86
C ASN A 366 -14.30 4.30 1.44
N LYS A 367 -14.89 3.75 2.52
CA LYS A 367 -14.50 2.42 3.03
C LYS A 367 -14.71 1.34 1.98
N VAL A 368 -15.79 1.39 1.20
CA VAL A 368 -16.03 0.45 0.10
C VAL A 368 -14.96 0.58 -0.99
N ILE A 369 -14.70 1.80 -1.48
CA ILE A 369 -13.76 2.05 -2.58
C ILE A 369 -12.33 1.64 -2.20
N PHE A 370 -11.82 2.18 -1.08
CA PHE A 370 -10.47 1.90 -0.63
C PHE A 370 -10.33 0.47 -0.08
N GLY A 371 -11.36 -0.04 0.59
CA GLY A 371 -11.38 -1.40 1.09
C GLY A 371 -11.36 -2.43 -0.04
N THR A 372 -11.98 -2.14 -1.18
CA THR A 372 -11.93 -3.04 -2.34
C THR A 372 -10.51 -3.06 -2.90
N GLY A 373 -9.87 -1.92 -3.14
CA GLY A 373 -8.46 -1.90 -3.54
C GLY A 373 -7.55 -2.63 -2.53
N ASP A 374 -7.82 -2.47 -1.24
CA ASP A 374 -7.12 -3.14 -0.15
C ASP A 374 -7.29 -4.66 -0.16
N TYR A 375 -8.50 -5.16 -0.42
CA TYR A 375 -8.80 -6.59 -0.56
C TYR A 375 -8.08 -7.23 -1.76
N TRP A 376 -7.88 -6.44 -2.81
CA TRP A 376 -7.15 -6.86 -4.01
C TRP A 376 -5.63 -6.68 -3.89
N HIS A 377 -5.13 -6.09 -2.79
CA HIS A 377 -3.72 -5.75 -2.57
C HIS A 377 -3.13 -4.80 -3.63
N VAL A 378 -3.97 -4.01 -4.29
CA VAL A 378 -3.56 -3.06 -5.35
C VAL A 378 -3.52 -1.63 -4.83
N PRO A 379 -2.64 -0.77 -5.40
CA PRO A 379 -2.66 0.64 -5.08
C PRO A 379 -3.98 1.29 -5.51
N SER A 380 -4.57 2.08 -4.61
CA SER A 380 -5.70 2.96 -4.95
C SER A 380 -5.17 4.34 -5.41
N LEU A 381 -5.41 4.68 -6.67
CA LEU A 381 -5.09 5.98 -7.23
C LEU A 381 -6.18 6.99 -6.84
N THR A 382 -5.84 8.05 -6.10
CA THR A 382 -6.83 8.97 -5.50
C THR A 382 -6.29 10.38 -5.25
N ALA A 383 -7.18 11.37 -5.18
CA ALA A 383 -6.94 12.70 -4.60
C ALA A 383 -7.58 12.87 -3.20
N ASN A 384 -8.30 11.87 -2.69
CA ASN A 384 -8.99 11.91 -1.40
C ASN A 384 -8.04 11.62 -0.22
N MET A 385 -7.00 12.44 -0.09
CA MET A 385 -6.01 12.27 0.95
C MET A 385 -6.54 12.56 2.36
N ALA A 386 -7.69 13.23 2.47
CA ALA A 386 -8.37 13.40 3.76
C ALA A 386 -8.83 12.06 4.34
N PHE A 387 -9.40 11.18 3.51
CA PHE A 387 -9.77 9.83 3.92
C PHE A 387 -8.54 8.99 4.25
N VAL A 388 -7.51 8.99 3.39
CA VAL A 388 -6.25 8.26 3.62
C VAL A 388 -5.60 8.66 4.95
N ARG A 389 -5.55 9.97 5.26
CA ARG A 389 -5.06 10.46 6.56
C ARG A 389 -5.94 10.02 7.72
N ALA A 390 -7.25 10.02 7.58
CA ALA A 390 -8.16 9.55 8.63
C ALA A 390 -7.96 8.06 8.92
N VAL A 391 -7.72 7.23 7.90
CA VAL A 391 -7.36 5.82 8.08
C VAL A 391 -6.02 5.69 8.80
N SER A 392 -5.00 6.46 8.38
CA SER A 392 -3.68 6.49 9.03
C SER A 392 -3.74 6.83 10.53
N GLN A 393 -4.65 7.73 10.93
CA GLN A 393 -4.86 8.08 12.34
C GLN A 393 -5.39 6.92 13.20
N THR A 394 -5.99 5.90 12.59
CA THR A 394 -6.38 4.65 13.28
C THR A 394 -5.17 3.72 13.52
N GLY A 395 -4.05 4.01 12.87
CA GLY A 395 -2.85 3.20 12.86
C GLY A 395 -2.85 2.10 11.78
N MET A 396 -3.87 2.04 10.93
CA MET A 396 -3.88 1.26 9.69
C MET A 396 -3.17 2.05 8.57
N SER A 397 -2.67 1.36 7.55
CA SER A 397 -2.25 1.98 6.30
C SER A 397 -2.88 1.33 5.08
N LEU A 398 -2.97 2.12 4.01
CA LEU A 398 -3.46 1.72 2.71
C LEU A 398 -2.36 1.89 1.66
N HIS A 399 -2.39 1.03 0.65
CA HIS A 399 -1.59 1.21 -0.54
C HIS A 399 -2.28 2.25 -1.44
N THR A 400 -1.73 3.45 -1.53
CA THR A 400 -2.35 4.55 -2.29
C THR A 400 -1.33 5.28 -3.14
N ILE A 401 -1.74 5.72 -4.32
CA ILE A 401 -0.98 6.64 -5.17
C ILE A 401 -1.75 7.96 -5.20
N GLU A 402 -1.13 9.03 -4.72
CA GLU A 402 -1.75 10.36 -4.70
C GLU A 402 -1.67 11.01 -6.08
N HIS A 403 -2.77 11.62 -6.51
CA HIS A 403 -2.78 12.58 -7.60
C HIS A 403 -3.42 13.90 -7.18
N ARG A 404 -3.18 14.94 -7.97
CA ARG A 404 -3.75 16.28 -7.72
C ARG A 404 -5.25 16.28 -8.07
N PRO A 405 -6.10 16.99 -7.30
CA PRO A 405 -7.53 17.03 -7.55
C PRO A 405 -7.84 17.82 -8.82
N ARG A 406 -8.89 17.41 -9.53
CA ARG A 406 -9.44 18.06 -10.72
C ARG A 406 -10.96 18.02 -10.66
N ALA A 407 -11.60 18.98 -11.30
CA ALA A 407 -13.05 19.15 -11.32
C ALA A 407 -13.56 19.06 -12.74
N LEU A 408 -14.77 18.53 -12.92
CA LEU A 408 -15.49 18.70 -14.17
C LEU A 408 -15.90 20.17 -14.30
N ILE A 409 -15.75 20.72 -15.50
CA ILE A 409 -16.10 22.11 -15.78
C ILE A 409 -17.29 22.27 -16.70
N GLY A 410 -17.80 21.19 -17.30
CA GLY A 410 -19.08 21.24 -18.02
C GLY A 410 -19.03 21.88 -19.41
N ASN A 411 -17.82 22.11 -19.96
CA ASN A 411 -17.61 22.77 -21.25
C ASN A 411 -17.89 21.88 -22.48
#